data_AF-A0A848D1N4-F1
#
_entry.id   AF-A0A848D1N4-F1
#
_cell.length_a   1.000
_cell.length_b   1.000
_cell.length_c   1.000
_cell.angle_alpha   90.00
_cell.angle_beta   90.00
_cell.angle_gamma   90.00
#
_symmetry.space_group_name_H-M   'P 1'
#
loop_
_entity.id
_entity.type
_entity.pdbx_description
1 polymer ?
#
loop_
_entity_poly.entity_id
_entity_poly.type
_entity_poly.pdbx_seq_one_letter_code
_entity_poly.pdbx_strand_id
1 'polypeptide(L)'
;MQVKCSNCDFEQFVKDHKFDKEYRADYERAILVLCGRNECDTSQIKIPNGCIKEMMWLGSWSIVREATLEEYRSIKRAKMIRDTGVEQCLKQ
;
A
#
# COMPACT_ATOMS: atom_id res chain seq x y z
N MET A 1 -11.41 7.71 16.00
CA MET A 1 -10.84 6.37 15.78
C MET A 1 -9.33 6.41 16.03
N GLN A 2 -8.68 5.28 16.32
CA GLN A 2 -7.23 5.20 16.51
C GLN A 2 -6.63 4.32 15.42
N VAL A 3 -5.61 4.83 14.73
CA VAL A 3 -4.87 4.11 13.69
C VAL A 3 -3.52 3.71 14.26
N LYS A 4 -3.14 2.45 14.07
CA LYS A 4 -1.89 1.88 14.58
C LYS A 4 -1.00 1.41 13.43
N CYS A 5 0.29 1.74 13.49
CA CYS A 5 1.28 1.25 12.54
C CYS A 5 1.66 -0.20 12.86
N SER A 6 1.54 -1.09 11.88
CA SER A 6 1.94 -2.50 11.97
C SER A 6 3.46 -2.73 12.06
N ASN A 7 4.28 -1.70 11.85
CA ASN A 7 5.75 -1.83 11.84
C ASN A 7 6.41 -1.29 13.12
N CYS A 8 6.06 -0.07 13.54
CA CYS A 8 6.67 0.59 14.70
C CYS A 8 5.70 0.78 15.87
N ASP A 9 4.51 0.16 15.80
CA ASP A 9 3.44 0.25 16.80
C ASP A 9 2.94 1.66 17.11
N PHE A 10 3.36 2.67 16.34
CA PHE A 10 2.91 4.04 16.53
C PHE A 10 1.41 4.19 16.36
N GLU A 11 0.78 4.87 17.30
CA GLU A 11 -0.65 5.09 17.32
C GLU A 11 -0.96 6.58 17.13
N GLN A 12 -1.91 6.87 16.25
CA GLN A 12 -2.40 8.21 16.00
C GLN A 12 -3.92 8.24 16.17
N PHE A 13 -4.39 9.18 17.00
CA PHE A 13 -5.81 9.48 17.08
C PHE A 13 -6.26 10.26 15.85
N VAL A 14 -7.22 9.70 15.15
CA VAL A 14 -7.88 10.30 13.99
C VAL A 14 -9.26 10.76 14.42
N LYS A 15 -9.44 12.09 14.46
CA LYS A 15 -10.73 12.75 14.71
C LYS A 15 -11.20 13.38 13.40
N ASP A 16 -11.47 12.56 12.39
CA ASP A 16 -11.90 13.07 11.09
C ASP A 16 -13.08 12.27 10.53
N HIS A 17 -14.18 12.99 10.25
CA HIS A 17 -15.37 12.44 9.60
C HIS A 17 -15.09 11.94 8.17
N LYS A 18 -14.08 12.48 7.48
CA LYS A 18 -13.66 12.02 6.15
C LYS A 18 -13.01 10.64 6.21
N PHE A 19 -12.25 10.36 7.26
CA PHE A 19 -11.68 9.03 7.46
C PHE A 19 -12.79 7.97 7.54
N ASP A 20 -13.81 8.23 8.37
CA ASP A 20 -14.91 7.29 8.57
C ASP A 20 -15.71 7.02 7.29
N LYS A 21 -15.79 7.99 6.39
CA LYS A 21 -16.58 7.88 5.15
C LYS A 21 -15.82 7.18 4.01
N GLU A 22 -14.54 7.48 3.85
CA GLU A 22 -13.79 7.11 2.63
C GLU A 22 -12.77 5.99 2.88
N TYR A 23 -12.14 5.96 4.06
CA TYR A 23 -10.95 5.13 4.29
C TYR A 23 -11.14 4.08 5.37
N ARG A 24 -12.20 4.16 6.17
CA ARG A 24 -12.47 3.21 7.24
C ARG A 24 -12.60 1.78 6.73
N ALA A 25 -13.35 1.57 5.64
CA ALA A 25 -13.52 0.24 5.06
C ALA A 25 -12.19 -0.35 4.55
N ASP A 26 -11.31 0.50 4.02
CA ASP A 26 -10.00 0.05 3.53
C ASP A 26 -9.02 -0.20 4.68
N TYR A 27 -9.09 0.61 5.73
CA TYR A 27 -8.35 0.40 6.97
C TYR A 27 -8.76 -0.90 7.67
N GLU A 28 -10.06 -1.18 7.78
CA GLU A 28 -10.58 -2.42 8.39
C GLU A 28 -10.24 -3.67 7.58
N ARG A 29 -10.05 -3.54 6.26
CA ARG A 29 -9.62 -4.62 5.36
C ARG A 29 -8.11 -4.67 5.15
N ALA A 30 -7.36 -3.73 5.70
CA ALA A 30 -5.92 -3.66 5.51
C ALA A 30 -5.22 -4.83 6.23
N ILE A 31 -4.30 -5.48 5.51
CA ILE A 31 -3.39 -6.48 6.06
C ILE A 31 -2.30 -5.80 6.89
N LEU A 32 -1.79 -4.67 6.39
CA LEU A 32 -0.80 -3.85 7.09
C LEU A 32 -1.18 -2.39 7.01
N VAL A 33 -0.87 -1.64 8.06
CA VAL A 33 -1.05 -0.20 8.12
C VAL A 33 0.29 0.42 8.51
N LEU A 34 0.80 1.31 7.67
CA LEU A 34 2.18 1.78 7.73
C LEU A 34 2.17 3.30 7.91
N CYS A 35 2.80 3.80 8.97
CA CYS A 35 2.99 5.23 9.13
C CYS A 35 4.17 5.71 8.28
N GLY A 36 4.16 6.97 7.89
CA GLY A 36 5.31 7.59 7.19
C GLY A 36 6.14 8.51 8.09
N ARG A 37 6.26 8.18 9.38
CA ARG A 37 7.22 8.85 10.25
C ARG A 37 8.64 8.49 9.80
N ASN A 38 9.55 9.45 9.82
CA ASN A 38 10.95 9.25 9.39
C ASN A 38 11.67 8.16 10.21
N GLU A 39 11.30 8.00 11.48
CA GLU A 39 11.83 6.97 12.37
C GLU A 39 11.33 5.55 12.04
N CYS A 40 10.25 5.44 11.25
CA CYS A 40 9.66 4.17 10.83
C CYS A 40 10.12 3.83 9.41
N ASP A 41 11.16 3.00 9.30
CA ASP A 41 11.58 2.49 8.00
C ASP A 41 10.58 1.43 7.49
N THR A 42 9.68 1.88 6.61
CA THR A 42 8.71 1.00 5.94
C THR A 42 9.20 0.50 4.59
N SER A 43 10.40 0.89 4.15
CA SER A 43 10.96 0.49 2.85
C SER A 43 11.34 -0.99 2.80
N GLN A 44 11.67 -1.57 3.96
CA GLN A 44 12.08 -2.97 4.09
C GLN A 44 10.89 -3.94 4.15
N ILE A 45 9.66 -3.41 4.25
CA ILE A 45 8.46 -4.23 4.38
C ILE A 45 8.13 -4.84 3.02
N LYS A 46 8.26 -6.17 2.94
CA LYS A 46 7.88 -6.92 1.75
C LYS A 46 6.35 -6.91 1.62
N ILE A 47 5.87 -6.34 0.53
CA ILE A 47 4.46 -6.42 0.16
C ILE A 47 4.18 -7.83 -0.37
N PRO A 48 3.23 -8.59 0.24
CA PRO A 48 2.90 -9.92 -0.23
C PRO A 48 2.42 -9.93 -1.69
N ASN A 49 2.65 -11.04 -2.39
CA ASN A 49 2.16 -11.20 -3.76
C ASN A 49 0.63 -11.12 -3.79
N GLY A 50 0.08 -10.42 -4.78
CA GLY A 50 -1.36 -10.21 -4.88
C GLY A 50 -1.90 -9.12 -3.96
N CYS A 51 -1.03 -8.43 -3.21
CA CYS A 51 -1.40 -7.24 -2.45
C CYS A 51 -0.87 -5.97 -3.13
N ILE A 52 -1.49 -4.85 -2.82
CA ILE A 52 -1.03 -3.52 -3.20
C ILE A 52 -0.81 -2.64 -1.98
N LYS A 53 0.14 -1.72 -2.08
CA LYS A 53 0.35 -0.64 -1.11
C LYS A 53 -0.32 0.62 -1.64
N GLU A 54 -1.25 1.17 -0.89
CA GLU A 54 -2.01 2.36 -1.23
C GLU A 54 -1.76 3.45 -0.20
N MET A 55 -1.52 4.69 -0.66
CA MET A 55 -1.31 5.83 0.23
C MET A 55 -2.66 6.33 0.75
N MET A 56 -2.77 6.53 2.05
CA MET A 56 -3.97 7.09 2.66
C MET A 56 -3.99 8.62 2.58
N TRP A 57 -5.17 9.22 2.71
CA TRP A 57 -5.30 10.68 2.77
C TRP A 57 -4.69 11.33 4.02
N LEU A 58 -4.52 10.57 5.11
CA LEU A 58 -4.06 11.03 6.43
C LEU A 58 -2.55 11.35 6.48
N GLY A 59 -2.01 11.95 5.44
CA GLY A 59 -0.58 12.25 5.29
C GLY A 59 0.20 11.04 4.80
N SER A 60 1.43 10.86 5.31
CA SER A 60 2.38 9.83 4.86
C SER A 60 2.01 8.39 5.28
N TRP A 61 0.76 8.12 5.64
CA TRP A 61 0.30 6.77 5.96
C TRP A 61 -0.02 5.98 4.70
N SER A 62 0.14 4.67 4.78
CA SER A 62 -0.22 3.75 3.70
C SER A 62 -0.85 2.50 4.27
N ILE A 63 -1.73 1.88 3.50
CA ILE A 63 -2.25 0.55 3.80
C ILE A 63 -1.73 -0.45 2.79
N VAL A 64 -1.68 -1.71 3.20
CA VAL A 64 -1.48 -2.84 2.32
C VAL A 64 -2.76 -3.66 2.35
N ARG A 65 -3.36 -3.87 1.20
CA ARG A 65 -4.59 -4.65 1.04
C ARG A 65 -4.47 -5.64 -0.10
N GLU A 66 -5.37 -6.62 -0.12
CA GLU A 66 -5.51 -7.50 -1.28
C GLU A 66 -5.86 -6.67 -2.52
N ALA A 67 -5.22 -7.00 -3.63
CA ALA A 67 -5.53 -6.42 -4.92
C ALA A 67 -6.86 -7.00 -5.40
N THR A 68 -7.70 -6.15 -6.00
CA THR A 68 -8.82 -6.64 -6.79
C THR A 68 -8.33 -7.43 -8.00
N LEU A 69 -9.20 -8.26 -8.59
CA LEU A 69 -8.86 -9.01 -9.81
C LEU A 69 -8.44 -8.09 -10.96
N GLU A 70 -9.04 -6.90 -11.05
CA GLU A 70 -8.70 -5.90 -12.05
C GLU A 70 -7.30 -5.32 -11.82
N GLU A 71 -7.01 -4.88 -10.59
CA GLU A 71 -5.68 -4.39 -10.21
C GLU A 71 -4.61 -5.45 -10.43
N TYR A 72 -4.88 -6.70 -10.04
CA TYR A 72 -3.96 -7.81 -10.24
C TYR A 72 -3.65 -8.06 -11.73
N ARG A 73 -4.69 -8.07 -12.58
CA ARG A 73 -4.53 -8.20 -14.04
C ARG A 73 -3.71 -7.06 -14.61
N SER A 74 -3.97 -5.83 -14.18
CA SER A 74 -3.25 -4.63 -14.60
C SER A 74 -1.78 -4.69 -14.20
N ILE A 75 -1.47 -5.08 -12.96
CA ILE A 75 -0.09 -5.26 -12.46
C ILE A 75 0.63 -6.34 -13.27
N LYS A 76 -0.03 -7.47 -13.53
CA LYS A 76 0.55 -8.55 -14.33
C LYS A 76 0.87 -8.09 -15.76
N ARG A 77 -0.04 -7.33 -16.38
CA ARG A 77 0.17 -6.75 -17.71
C ARG A 77 1.32 -5.75 -17.73
N ALA A 78 1.39 -4.86 -16.75
CA ALA A 78 2.48 -3.89 -16.62
C ALA A 78 3.85 -4.58 -16.45
N LYS A 79 3.93 -5.64 -15.62
CA LYS A 79 5.13 -6.45 -15.49
C LYS A 79 5.55 -7.08 -16.82
N MET A 80 4.60 -7.68 -17.55
CA MET A 80 4.87 -8.28 -18.86
C MET A 80 5.43 -7.25 -19.86
N ILE A 81 4.85 -6.04 -19.93
CA ILE A 81 5.33 -4.97 -20.82
C ILE A 81 6.77 -4.57 -20.45
N ARG A 82 7.04 -4.35 -19.16
CA ARG A 82 8.38 -4.01 -18.67
C ARG A 82 9.38 -5.10 -19.03
N ASP A 83 9.07 -6.36 -18.75
CA ASP A 83 9.99 -7.48 -18.96
C ASP A 83 10.28 -7.66 -20.47
N THR A 84 9.26 -7.52 -21.32
CA THR A 84 9.42 -7.51 -22.79
C THR A 84 10.31 -6.36 -23.26
N GLY A 85 10.12 -5.15 -22.71
CA GLY A 85 10.94 -3.99 -23.04
C GLY A 85 12.39 -4.16 -22.60
N VAL A 86 12.63 -4.73 -21.43
CA VAL A 86 13.98 -5.04 -20.92
C VAL A 86 14.67 -6.08 -21.82
N GLU A 87 13.96 -7.14 -22.22
CA GLU A 87 14.49 -8.15 -23.15
C GLU A 87 14.85 -7.57 -24.52
N GLN A 88 14.10 -6.57 -25.00
CA GLN A 88 14.41 -5.89 -26.26
C GLN A 88 15.65 -5.00 -26.15
N CYS A 89 15.85 -4.31 -25.01
CA CYS A 89 17.06 -3.51 -24.77
C CYS A 89 18.32 -4.36 -24.54
N LEU A 90 18.21 -5.55 -23.93
CA LEU A 90 19.36 -6.43 -23.67
C LEU A 90 19.86 -7.20 -24.91
N LYS A 91 19.12 -7.15 -26.02
CA LYS A 91 19.49 -7.80 -27.30
C LYS A 91 20.07 -6.83 -28.34
N GLN A 92 20.27 -5.57 -27.98
CA GLN A 92 20.99 -4.56 -28.78
C GLN A 92 22.45 -4.45 -28.29
#